data_AF-A0A1Y2SMZ6-F1
#
_entry.id   AF-A0A1Y2SMZ6-F1
#
_cell.length_a   1.000
_cell.length_b   1.000
_cell.length_c   1.000
_cell.angle_alpha   90.00
_cell.angle_beta   90.00
_cell.angle_gamma   90.00
#
_symmetry.space_group_name_H-M   'P 1'
#
loop_
_entity.id
_entity.type
_entity.pdbx_description
1 polymer ?
#
loop_
_entity_poly.entity_id
_entity_poly.type
_entity_poly.pdbx_seq_one_letter_code
_entity_poly.pdbx_strand_id
1 'polypeptide(L)'
;MSMLTLRHLFLAKKAINYVNNTVGVVSLNQIPHIPELHQYGEVAAESIGYLRELIFIETKINLKKSRIRNDAPNFNEECYRRYIPIRSAYATEFHVGNCGEKAAIAFAHLKLLGVKPVEFFSVNVDDKGDDYHAIVVIGRTTGRCLEPLTWNQEAVICDPWDKKAYPARLYHDKAAFKGTLKLRYRYE
;
A
#
# COMPACT_ATOMS: atom_id res chain seq x y z
N MET A 1 7.57 -14.19 -20.94
CA MET A 1 7.35 -13.80 -19.53
C MET A 1 7.71 -15.01 -18.68
N SER A 2 8.55 -14.86 -17.64
CA SER A 2 9.08 -16.02 -16.89
C SER A 2 8.03 -16.62 -15.96
N MET A 3 8.22 -17.88 -15.54
CA MET A 3 7.37 -18.55 -14.55
C MET A 3 7.37 -17.80 -13.20
N LEU A 4 8.51 -17.20 -12.83
CA LEU A 4 8.61 -16.38 -11.63
C LEU A 4 7.77 -15.10 -11.73
N THR A 5 7.83 -14.38 -12.87
CA THR A 5 6.96 -13.23 -13.10
C THR A 5 5.48 -13.62 -13.01
N LEU A 6 5.08 -14.76 -13.58
CA LEU A 6 3.70 -15.27 -13.50
C LEU A 6 3.28 -15.56 -12.05
N ARG A 7 4.15 -16.21 -11.27
CA ARG A 7 3.92 -16.46 -9.85
C ARG A 7 3.74 -15.15 -9.07
N HIS A 8 4.61 -14.16 -9.28
CA HIS A 8 4.49 -12.86 -8.61
C HIS A 8 3.22 -12.10 -9.02
N LEU A 9 2.82 -12.16 -10.30
CA LEU A 9 1.55 -11.59 -10.76
C LEU A 9 0.34 -12.28 -10.11
N PHE A 10 0.37 -13.61 -9.98
CA PHE A 10 -0.67 -14.35 -9.28
C PHE A 10 -0.77 -13.94 -7.81
N LEU A 11 0.36 -13.86 -7.10
CA LEU A 11 0.40 -13.43 -5.71
C LEU A 11 -0.08 -11.99 -5.52
N ALA A 12 0.30 -11.07 -6.42
CA ALA A 12 -0.19 -9.70 -6.41
C ALA A 12 -1.72 -9.66 -6.58
N LYS A 13 -2.27 -10.36 -7.59
CA LYS A 13 -3.73 -10.45 -7.78
C LYS A 13 -4.44 -11.07 -6.58
N LYS A 14 -3.87 -12.10 -5.97
CA LYS A 14 -4.40 -12.72 -4.75
C LYS A 14 -4.45 -11.72 -3.59
N ALA A 15 -3.38 -10.93 -3.40
CA ALA A 15 -3.34 -9.89 -2.38
C ALA A 15 -4.36 -8.77 -2.65
N ILE A 16 -4.52 -8.33 -3.90
CA ILE A 16 -5.54 -7.35 -4.29
C ILE A 16 -6.95 -7.87 -3.98
N ASN A 17 -7.24 -9.12 -4.33
CA ASN A 17 -8.53 -9.75 -4.03
C ASN A 17 -8.76 -9.87 -2.52
N TYR A 18 -7.73 -10.24 -1.75
CA TYR A 18 -7.80 -10.26 -0.30
C TYR A 18 -8.17 -8.88 0.24
N VAL A 19 -7.46 -7.82 -0.16
CA VAL A 19 -7.78 -6.44 0.26
C VAL A 19 -9.22 -6.06 -0.10
N ASN A 20 -9.67 -6.36 -1.33
CA ASN A 20 -11.02 -6.02 -1.76
C ASN A 20 -12.10 -6.77 -0.96
N ASN A 21 -11.85 -8.02 -0.58
CA ASN A 21 -12.78 -8.80 0.23
C ASN A 21 -12.74 -8.40 1.71
N THR A 22 -11.60 -7.91 2.20
CA THR A 22 -11.43 -7.50 3.60
C THR A 22 -12.00 -6.11 3.87
N VAL A 23 -11.69 -5.13 3.02
CA VAL A 23 -12.08 -3.73 3.28
C VAL A 23 -13.06 -3.17 2.24
N GLY A 24 -13.32 -3.82 1.09
CA GLY A 24 -14.28 -3.30 0.11
C GLY A 24 -13.87 -1.93 -0.50
N VAL A 25 -14.87 -1.08 -0.81
CA VAL A 25 -14.68 0.28 -1.34
C VAL A 25 -14.82 1.29 -0.19
N VAL A 26 -13.70 1.93 0.18
CA VAL A 26 -13.59 2.75 1.43
C VAL A 26 -12.56 3.87 1.33
N SER A 27 -12.14 4.21 0.11
CA SER A 27 -11.47 5.48 -0.12
C SER A 27 -12.54 6.50 -0.44
N LEU A 28 -12.51 7.66 0.24
CA LEU A 28 -13.39 8.81 -0.04
C LEU A 28 -13.40 9.16 -1.53
N ASN A 29 -12.26 8.96 -2.20
CA ASN A 29 -12.05 9.29 -3.60
C ASN A 29 -12.41 8.13 -4.55
N GLN A 30 -12.95 7.02 -4.04
CA GLN A 30 -13.44 5.88 -4.82
C GLN A 30 -14.87 5.46 -4.44
N ILE A 31 -15.62 6.27 -3.68
CA ILE A 31 -17.02 5.98 -3.38
C ILE A 31 -17.78 5.82 -4.71
N PRO A 32 -18.47 4.69 -4.94
CA PRO A 32 -19.17 4.47 -6.20
C PRO A 32 -20.25 5.53 -6.39
N HIS A 33 -20.30 6.13 -7.58
CA HIS A 33 -21.34 7.10 -7.91
C HIS A 33 -22.65 6.37 -8.24
N ILE A 34 -23.48 6.14 -7.21
CA ILE A 34 -24.81 5.52 -7.32
C ILE A 34 -25.84 6.64 -7.11
N PRO A 35 -26.56 7.09 -8.16
CA PRO A 35 -27.47 8.24 -8.08
C PRO A 35 -28.49 8.17 -6.94
N GLU A 36 -29.00 6.97 -6.67
CA GLU A 36 -30.02 6.69 -5.65
C GLU A 36 -29.48 6.84 -4.21
N LEU A 37 -28.17 6.77 -4.04
CA LEU A 37 -27.47 6.88 -2.75
C LEU A 37 -26.75 8.24 -2.58
N HIS A 38 -26.90 9.16 -3.54
CA HIS A 38 -26.17 10.42 -3.55
C HIS A 38 -26.42 11.25 -2.28
N GLN A 39 -27.65 11.26 -1.77
CA GLN A 39 -28.03 11.92 -0.51
C GLN A 39 -27.30 11.36 0.73
N TYR A 40 -26.80 10.12 0.66
CA TYR A 40 -26.04 9.47 1.73
C TYR A 40 -24.53 9.52 1.49
N GLY A 41 -24.09 10.00 0.32
CA GLY A 41 -22.68 10.02 -0.07
C GLY A 41 -21.82 10.90 0.83
N GLU A 42 -22.32 12.09 1.20
CA GLU A 42 -21.61 13.00 2.11
C GLU A 42 -21.49 12.43 3.53
N VAL A 43 -22.59 11.86 4.06
CA VAL A 43 -22.60 11.25 5.40
C VAL A 43 -21.68 10.02 5.46
N ALA A 44 -21.69 9.21 4.40
CA ALA A 44 -20.77 8.07 4.26
C ALA A 44 -19.31 8.53 4.18
N ALA A 45 -19.03 9.60 3.43
CA ALA A 45 -17.71 10.19 3.33
C ALA A 45 -17.23 10.73 4.69
N GLU A 46 -18.08 11.44 5.44
CA GLU A 46 -17.75 11.95 6.77
C GLU A 46 -17.43 10.80 7.75
N SER A 47 -18.26 9.77 7.77
CA SER A 47 -18.07 8.58 8.61
C SER A 47 -16.77 7.84 8.29
N ILE A 48 -16.47 7.65 6.99
CA ILE A 48 -15.21 7.06 6.52
C ILE A 48 -14.02 7.95 6.92
N GLY A 49 -14.17 9.28 6.81
CA GLY A 49 -13.16 10.26 7.24
C GLY A 49 -12.82 10.11 8.71
N TYR A 50 -13.84 10.07 9.58
CA TYR A 50 -13.69 9.89 11.02
C TYR A 50 -12.99 8.57 11.38
N LEU A 51 -13.42 7.45 10.81
CA LEU A 51 -12.79 6.15 11.06
C LEU A 51 -11.31 6.14 10.63
N ARG A 52 -10.98 6.78 9.49
CA ARG A 52 -9.57 6.91 9.05
C ARG A 52 -8.74 7.73 10.02
N GLU A 53 -9.30 8.79 10.60
CA GLU A 53 -8.63 9.59 11.61
C GLU A 53 -8.35 8.78 12.88
N LEU A 54 -9.33 8.00 13.36
CA LEU A 54 -9.13 7.09 14.49
C LEU A 54 -8.00 6.09 14.24
N ILE A 55 -7.98 5.45 13.07
CA ILE A 55 -6.90 4.52 12.68
C ILE A 55 -5.55 5.22 12.72
N PHE A 56 -5.48 6.45 12.22
CA PHE A 56 -4.24 7.23 12.21
C PHE A 56 -3.75 7.57 13.62
N ILE A 57 -4.65 8.01 14.49
CA ILE A 57 -4.36 8.31 15.90
C ILE A 57 -3.86 7.06 16.62
N GLU A 58 -4.60 5.96 16.53
CA GLU A 58 -4.25 4.69 17.17
C GLU A 58 -2.90 4.15 16.67
N THR A 59 -2.66 4.23 15.36
CA THR A 59 -1.37 3.84 14.78
C THR A 59 -0.22 4.69 15.36
N LYS A 60 -0.42 6.02 15.49
CA LYS A 60 0.58 6.92 16.08
C LYS A 60 0.83 6.63 17.56
N ILE A 61 -0.22 6.37 18.34
CA ILE A 61 -0.10 6.02 19.76
C ILE A 61 0.74 4.75 19.91
N ASN A 62 0.43 3.71 19.15
CA ASN A 62 1.18 2.44 19.21
C ASN A 62 2.62 2.58 18.72
N LEU A 63 2.89 3.41 17.70
CA LEU A 63 4.25 3.75 17.31
C LEU A 63 5.02 4.48 18.44
N LYS A 64 4.42 5.46 19.11
CA LYS A 64 5.08 6.14 20.25
C LYS A 64 5.39 5.15 21.38
N LYS A 65 4.46 4.24 21.69
CA LYS A 65 4.67 3.16 22.68
C LYS A 65 5.84 2.24 22.33
N SER A 66 6.18 2.11 21.04
CA SER A 66 7.28 1.28 20.59
C SER A 66 8.69 1.83 20.88
N ARG A 67 8.81 3.07 21.38
CA ARG A 67 10.06 3.71 21.82
C ARG A 67 11.19 3.68 20.77
N ILE A 68 10.85 3.79 19.49
CA ILE A 68 11.84 3.90 18.41
C ILE A 68 12.57 5.24 18.59
N ARG A 69 13.91 5.22 18.60
CA ARG A 69 14.73 6.42 18.74
C ARG A 69 14.83 7.15 17.40
N ASN A 70 14.57 8.47 17.41
CA ASN A 70 14.56 9.30 16.19
C ASN A 70 15.92 9.41 15.49
N ASP A 71 17.01 9.16 16.20
CA ASP A 71 18.39 9.20 15.70
C ASP A 71 18.91 7.86 15.16
N ALA A 72 18.06 6.81 15.16
CA ALA A 72 18.47 5.51 14.64
C ALA A 72 18.77 5.59 13.13
N PRO A 73 19.87 4.98 12.65
CA PRO A 73 20.29 5.07 11.24
C PRO A 73 19.24 4.54 10.24
N ASN A 74 18.31 3.70 10.70
CA ASN A 74 17.18 3.17 9.92
C ASN A 74 15.83 3.57 10.52
N PHE A 75 15.72 4.74 11.15
CA PHE A 75 14.51 5.20 11.84
C PHE A 75 13.24 5.03 11.00
N ASN A 76 13.28 5.45 9.74
CA ASN A 76 12.13 5.33 8.84
C ASN A 76 11.76 3.86 8.59
N GLU A 77 12.73 3.01 8.31
CA GLU A 77 12.47 1.59 8.07
C GLU A 77 11.89 0.90 9.31
N GLU A 78 12.47 1.15 10.48
CA GLU A 78 12.00 0.60 11.76
C GLU A 78 10.58 1.10 12.11
N CYS A 79 10.28 2.37 11.80
CA CYS A 79 8.93 2.91 11.89
C CYS A 79 7.98 2.15 10.97
N TYR A 80 8.29 1.98 9.69
CA TYR A 80 7.41 1.30 8.74
C TYR A 80 7.24 -0.19 9.06
N ARG A 81 8.29 -0.86 9.55
CA ARG A 81 8.24 -2.24 10.02
C ARG A 81 7.17 -2.47 11.09
N ARG A 82 6.97 -1.50 12.00
CA ARG A 82 5.92 -1.56 13.04
C ARG A 82 4.59 -0.98 12.55
N TYR A 83 4.65 0.07 11.75
CA TYR A 83 3.49 0.78 11.24
C TYR A 83 2.61 -0.10 10.36
N ILE A 84 3.19 -0.83 9.40
CA ILE A 84 2.45 -1.65 8.44
C ILE A 84 1.52 -2.66 9.13
N PRO A 85 1.98 -3.52 10.07
CA PRO A 85 1.08 -4.47 10.72
C PRO A 85 0.01 -3.81 11.59
N ILE A 86 0.34 -2.72 12.30
CA ILE A 86 -0.64 -1.98 13.12
C ILE A 86 -1.73 -1.37 12.25
N ARG A 87 -1.34 -0.65 11.19
CA ARG A 87 -2.25 -0.04 10.23
C ARG A 87 -3.12 -1.10 9.53
N SER A 88 -2.50 -2.22 9.12
CA SER A 88 -3.22 -3.34 8.50
C SER A 88 -4.30 -3.90 9.43
N ALA A 89 -3.99 -4.06 10.72
CA ALA A 89 -4.93 -4.62 11.70
C ALA A 89 -6.14 -3.69 11.87
N TYR A 90 -5.91 -2.42 12.16
CA TYR A 90 -7.00 -1.45 12.34
C TYR A 90 -7.83 -1.25 11.07
N ALA A 91 -7.20 -1.15 9.90
CA ALA A 91 -7.93 -1.03 8.63
C ALA A 91 -8.82 -2.26 8.36
N THR A 92 -8.35 -3.45 8.75
CA THR A 92 -9.12 -4.69 8.64
C THR A 92 -10.28 -4.71 9.63
N GLU A 93 -10.04 -4.34 10.89
CA GLU A 93 -11.04 -4.32 11.97
C GLU A 93 -12.20 -3.36 11.67
N PHE A 94 -11.87 -2.15 11.19
CA PHE A 94 -12.87 -1.13 10.86
C PHE A 94 -13.38 -1.21 9.41
N HIS A 95 -12.95 -2.22 8.64
CA HIS A 95 -13.30 -2.38 7.22
C HIS A 95 -13.10 -1.11 6.38
N VAL A 96 -12.06 -0.32 6.64
CA VAL A 96 -11.84 0.99 6.01
C VAL A 96 -10.40 1.17 5.53
N GLY A 97 -10.18 1.85 4.40
CA GLY A 97 -8.83 2.13 3.94
C GLY A 97 -8.72 2.85 2.59
N ASN A 98 -7.75 3.78 2.53
CA ASN A 98 -7.29 4.40 1.28
C ASN A 98 -6.02 3.68 0.78
N CYS A 99 -5.24 4.28 -0.13
CA CYS A 99 -4.04 3.68 -0.71
C CYS A 99 -3.06 3.14 0.34
N GLY A 100 -2.77 3.92 1.38
CA GLY A 100 -1.84 3.54 2.45
C GLY A 100 -2.31 2.32 3.26
N GLU A 101 -3.57 2.29 3.67
CA GLU A 101 -4.16 1.17 4.40
C GLU A 101 -4.26 -0.08 3.52
N LYS A 102 -4.75 0.06 2.29
CA LYS A 102 -4.87 -1.05 1.33
C LYS A 102 -3.52 -1.67 1.00
N ALA A 103 -2.49 -0.86 0.79
CA ALA A 103 -1.12 -1.32 0.59
C ALA A 103 -0.58 -2.04 1.84
N ALA A 104 -0.91 -1.55 3.04
CA ALA A 104 -0.47 -2.18 4.29
C ALA A 104 -1.09 -3.56 4.48
N ILE A 105 -2.39 -3.72 4.18
CA ILE A 105 -3.07 -5.01 4.19
C ILE A 105 -2.48 -5.96 3.15
N ALA A 106 -2.26 -5.51 1.91
CA ALA A 106 -1.64 -6.32 0.87
C ALA A 106 -0.23 -6.79 1.27
N PHE A 107 0.59 -5.89 1.79
CA PHE A 107 1.94 -6.20 2.26
C PHE A 107 1.90 -7.22 3.41
N ALA A 108 1.07 -7.00 4.42
CA ALA A 108 0.93 -7.90 5.57
C ALA A 108 0.47 -9.30 5.13
N HIS A 109 -0.51 -9.37 4.22
CA HIS A 109 -0.99 -10.63 3.64
C HIS A 109 0.13 -11.39 2.91
N LEU A 110 0.88 -10.72 2.03
CA LEU A 110 1.99 -11.32 1.30
C LEU A 110 3.10 -11.80 2.25
N LYS A 111 3.41 -11.02 3.29
CA LYS A 111 4.36 -11.39 4.34
C LYS A 111 3.90 -12.64 5.11
N LEU A 112 2.63 -12.72 5.48
CA LEU A 112 2.06 -13.90 6.16
C LEU A 112 2.11 -15.16 5.29
N LEU A 113 2.00 -15.01 3.97
CA LEU A 113 2.19 -16.10 3.01
C LEU A 113 3.67 -16.47 2.78
N GLY A 114 4.62 -15.82 3.46
CA GLY A 114 6.05 -16.06 3.32
C GLY A 114 6.64 -15.59 1.98
N VAL A 115 5.96 -14.69 1.27
CA VAL A 115 6.45 -14.14 0.00
C VAL A 115 7.63 -13.21 0.27
N LYS A 116 8.74 -13.43 -0.46
CA LYS A 116 10.00 -12.69 -0.32
C LYS A 116 10.70 -12.53 -1.69
N PRO A 117 11.42 -11.42 -1.94
CA PRO A 117 11.31 -10.17 -1.19
C PRO A 117 9.98 -9.46 -1.47
N VAL A 118 9.47 -8.73 -0.49
CA VAL A 118 8.29 -7.86 -0.62
C VAL A 118 8.61 -6.48 -0.08
N GLU A 119 8.26 -5.44 -0.82
CA GLU A 119 8.63 -4.06 -0.50
C GLU A 119 7.42 -3.14 -0.47
N PHE A 120 7.43 -2.21 0.47
CA PHE A 120 6.44 -1.16 0.62
C PHE A 120 7.02 0.15 0.12
N PHE A 121 6.41 0.73 -0.90
CA PHE A 121 6.80 2.01 -1.48
C PHE A 121 5.74 3.08 -1.27
N SER A 122 6.19 4.32 -1.10
CA SER A 122 5.36 5.50 -1.34
C SER A 122 5.76 6.16 -2.66
N VAL A 123 4.81 6.66 -3.42
CA VAL A 123 5.00 7.54 -4.57
C VAL A 123 4.65 8.94 -4.11
N ASN A 124 5.59 9.88 -4.15
CA ASN A 124 5.32 11.30 -3.92
C ASN A 124 4.66 11.88 -5.18
N VAL A 125 3.38 12.23 -5.12
CA VAL A 125 2.56 12.55 -6.31
C VAL A 125 2.65 14.03 -6.70
N ASP A 126 2.88 14.92 -5.74
CA ASP A 126 2.88 16.37 -5.95
C ASP A 126 4.28 17.01 -5.92
N ASP A 127 5.32 16.19 -5.75
CA ASP A 127 6.73 16.59 -5.54
C ASP A 127 6.97 17.56 -4.37
N LYS A 128 5.92 17.88 -3.59
CA LYS A 128 5.95 18.67 -2.36
C LYS A 128 6.01 17.77 -1.14
N GLY A 129 5.66 16.49 -1.32
CA GLY A 129 5.66 15.51 -0.26
C GLY A 129 4.46 15.65 0.67
N ASP A 130 3.38 16.26 0.19
CA ASP A 130 2.13 16.41 0.93
C ASP A 130 1.11 15.33 0.50
N ASP A 131 1.18 14.89 -0.77
CA ASP A 131 0.37 13.78 -1.29
C ASP A 131 1.20 12.55 -1.67
N TYR A 132 0.74 11.37 -1.20
CA TYR A 132 1.40 10.10 -1.45
C TYR A 132 0.43 9.01 -1.87
N HIS A 133 0.85 8.25 -2.87
CA HIS A 133 0.27 6.93 -3.18
C HIS A 133 1.12 5.82 -2.57
N ALA A 134 0.51 4.70 -2.19
CA ALA A 134 1.23 3.56 -1.63
C ALA A 134 1.06 2.32 -2.51
N ILE A 135 2.17 1.66 -2.83
CA ILE A 135 2.21 0.45 -3.64
C ILE A 135 3.09 -0.62 -2.99
N VAL A 136 2.85 -1.87 -3.35
CA VAL A 136 3.66 -3.02 -2.92
C VAL A 136 4.41 -3.59 -4.12
N VAL A 137 5.67 -3.95 -3.94
CA VAL A 137 6.50 -4.59 -4.97
C VAL A 137 6.89 -5.99 -4.52
N ILE A 138 6.75 -6.97 -5.41
CA ILE A 138 7.07 -8.38 -5.16
C ILE A 138 8.25 -8.78 -6.04
N GLY A 139 9.26 -9.41 -5.45
CA GLY A 139 10.31 -10.09 -6.22
C GLY A 139 11.41 -9.20 -6.79
N ARG A 140 11.55 -7.95 -6.30
CA ARG A 140 12.64 -7.06 -6.72
C ARG A 140 13.95 -7.43 -6.01
N THR A 141 14.93 -7.88 -6.77
CA THR A 141 16.25 -8.28 -6.27
C THR A 141 17.39 -7.38 -6.77
N THR A 142 17.20 -6.66 -7.87
CA THR A 142 18.20 -5.74 -8.43
C THR A 142 17.56 -4.41 -8.87
N GLY A 143 18.40 -3.47 -9.30
CA GLY A 143 17.99 -2.15 -9.80
C GLY A 143 17.94 -1.06 -8.74
N ARG A 144 17.93 0.20 -9.20
CA ARG A 144 17.88 1.39 -8.35
C ARG A 144 16.46 1.59 -7.80
N CYS A 145 16.33 1.81 -6.49
CA CYS A 145 15.02 1.87 -5.81
C CYS A 145 14.04 2.90 -6.41
N LEU A 146 14.54 4.00 -6.97
CA LEU A 146 13.70 5.08 -7.48
C LEU A 146 13.34 4.90 -8.97
N GLU A 147 13.90 3.87 -9.64
CA GLU A 147 13.83 3.72 -11.08
C GLU A 147 13.34 2.33 -11.50
N PRO A 148 12.02 2.13 -11.62
CA PRO A 148 11.41 0.83 -11.92
C PRO A 148 11.90 0.16 -13.20
N LEU A 149 12.32 0.96 -14.19
CA LEU A 149 12.88 0.44 -15.44
C LEU A 149 14.21 -0.29 -15.25
N THR A 150 14.91 -0.06 -14.14
CA THR A 150 16.19 -0.72 -13.83
C THR A 150 16.03 -1.99 -13.00
N TRP A 151 14.81 -2.32 -12.56
CA TRP A 151 14.54 -3.50 -11.74
C TRP A 151 14.59 -4.78 -12.56
N ASN A 152 14.83 -5.91 -11.90
CA ASN A 152 14.80 -7.23 -12.55
C ASN A 152 13.41 -7.54 -13.16
N GLN A 153 13.41 -8.42 -14.17
CA GLN A 153 12.23 -8.73 -14.97
C GLN A 153 11.09 -9.41 -14.18
N GLU A 154 11.42 -10.05 -13.06
CA GLU A 154 10.49 -10.73 -12.17
C GLU A 154 9.82 -9.78 -11.18
N ALA A 155 10.27 -8.53 -11.07
CA ALA A 155 9.65 -7.54 -10.20
C ALA A 155 8.22 -7.22 -10.67
N VAL A 156 7.26 -7.33 -9.76
CA VAL A 156 5.84 -7.07 -10.02
C VAL A 156 5.34 -6.01 -9.06
N ILE A 157 4.58 -5.07 -9.59
CA ILE A 157 3.87 -4.05 -8.83
C ILE A 157 2.48 -4.55 -8.52
N CYS A 158 2.09 -4.42 -7.25
CA CYS A 158 0.79 -4.70 -6.69
C CYS A 158 0.21 -3.36 -6.19
N ASP A 159 -0.77 -2.85 -6.92
CA ASP A 159 -1.53 -1.65 -6.56
C ASP A 159 -2.95 -2.05 -6.13
N PRO A 160 -3.20 -2.25 -4.82
CA PRO A 160 -4.50 -2.66 -4.31
C PRO A 160 -5.54 -1.54 -4.31
N TRP A 161 -5.14 -0.28 -4.49
CA TRP A 161 -6.07 0.84 -4.60
C TRP A 161 -6.61 0.96 -6.03
N ASP A 162 -5.75 0.84 -7.04
CA ASP A 162 -6.15 0.83 -8.46
C ASP A 162 -6.62 -0.57 -8.92
N LYS A 163 -6.55 -1.58 -8.04
CA LYS A 163 -6.89 -2.98 -8.32
C LYS A 163 -6.10 -3.58 -9.48
N LYS A 164 -4.86 -3.10 -9.69
CA LYS A 164 -3.99 -3.54 -10.79
C LYS A 164 -2.73 -4.23 -10.28
N ALA A 165 -2.34 -5.28 -10.99
CA ALA A 165 -1.04 -5.93 -10.84
C ALA A 165 -0.35 -6.02 -12.21
N TYR A 166 0.92 -5.65 -12.28
CA TYR A 166 1.66 -5.64 -13.53
C TYR A 166 3.18 -5.73 -13.32
N PRO A 167 3.94 -6.25 -14.32
CA PRO A 167 5.41 -6.23 -14.27
C PRO A 167 5.97 -4.81 -14.13
N ALA A 168 7.00 -4.61 -13.31
CA ALA A 168 7.54 -3.30 -12.98
C ALA A 168 8.00 -2.49 -14.21
N ARG A 169 8.47 -3.16 -15.26
CA ARG A 169 8.81 -2.52 -16.56
C ARG A 169 7.67 -1.72 -17.20
N LEU A 170 6.41 -2.00 -16.81
CA LEU A 170 5.22 -1.29 -17.31
C LEU A 170 4.81 -0.12 -16.38
N TYR A 171 5.62 0.25 -15.40
CA TYR A 171 5.28 1.31 -14.44
C TYR A 171 4.93 2.65 -15.10
N HIS A 172 5.73 3.07 -16.09
CA HIS A 172 5.48 4.32 -16.79
C HIS A 172 4.14 4.35 -17.55
N ASP A 173 3.64 3.19 -17.97
CA ASP A 173 2.37 3.12 -18.71
C ASP A 173 1.18 2.87 -17.78
N LYS A 174 1.37 2.08 -16.70
CA LYS A 174 0.27 1.53 -15.90
C LYS A 174 0.07 2.15 -14.53
N ALA A 175 1.06 2.84 -13.96
CA ALA A 175 0.90 3.42 -12.63
C ALA A 175 -0.20 4.47 -12.60
N ALA A 176 -1.09 4.37 -11.61
CA ALA A 176 -2.20 5.30 -11.39
C ALA A 176 -1.71 6.73 -11.13
N PHE A 177 -0.55 6.86 -10.46
CA PHE A 177 0.08 8.14 -10.17
C PHE A 177 1.53 8.13 -10.67
N LYS A 178 1.97 9.29 -11.18
CA LYS A 178 3.38 9.53 -11.53
C LYS A 178 3.98 10.38 -10.42
N GLY A 179 5.24 10.12 -10.11
CA GLY A 179 5.90 10.77 -8.99
C GLY A 179 7.15 10.02 -8.54
N THR A 180 7.84 10.61 -7.57
CA THR A 180 9.09 10.04 -7.05
C THR A 180 8.81 8.87 -6.12
N LEU A 181 9.29 7.68 -6.48
CA LEU A 181 9.22 6.50 -5.62
C LEU A 181 10.12 6.64 -4.42
N LYS A 182 9.70 6.11 -3.27
CA LYS A 182 10.53 6.02 -2.06
C LYS A 182 10.27 4.70 -1.37
N LEU A 183 11.31 3.87 -1.27
CA LEU A 183 11.26 2.63 -0.51
C LEU A 183 11.11 2.98 0.97
N ARG A 184 10.09 2.41 1.61
CA ARG A 184 9.80 2.64 3.04
C ARG A 184 10.17 1.46 3.91
N TYR A 185 9.93 0.26 3.42
CA TYR A 185 10.27 -0.97 4.12
C TYR A 185 10.43 -2.14 3.15
N ARG A 186 11.35 -3.04 3.46
CA ARG A 186 11.60 -4.28 2.72
C ARG A 186 11.53 -5.46 3.68
N TYR A 187 10.79 -6.48 3.29
CA TYR A 187 10.76 -7.78 3.93
C TYR A 187 11.53 -8.78 3.07
N GLU A 188 12.57 -9.37 3.66
CA GLU A 188 13.43 -10.40 3.07
C GLU A 188 13.29 -11.74 3.78
#